data_AF-B9R703-F1
#
_entry.id   AF-B9R703-F1
#
_cell.length_a   1.000
_cell.length_b   1.000
_cell.length_c   1.000
_cell.angle_alpha   90.00
_cell.angle_beta   90.00
_cell.angle_gamma   90.00
#
_symmetry.space_group_name_H-M   'P 1'
#
loop_
_entity.id
_entity.type
_entity.pdbx_description
1 polymer ?
#
loop_
_entity_poly.entity_id
_entity_poly.type
_entity_poly.pdbx_seq_one_letter_code
_entity_poly.pdbx_strand_id
1 'polypeptide(L)'
;MLIAITYVRFAIMEEVPDGEWFCPFCCCNICGQNKLLDNDVQQDGFILSCDQCPRKFHVACARSRGLIKLERKGTCYSWFCSDKCEYVFSGLQHLLGKSVPVGTDNLTWTLLKRVEPDCFDLEVLSANNSKLKLALEVMHECFEPAKDAFTGKDLVEDVIFSSGSNLNRLNFLGFYTVLLERNNELTTVANVRVFGDKVAEVPFVATKFQYRRLGMCRVLMNELERQLLNLGVEKLVLPAAFSTLETWIKGFGFSVMTYSDKKAHSDYPILFFQGTVLCQKFLKRSLLQD
;
A
#
# COMPACT_ATOMS: atom_id res chain seq x y z
N MET A 1 -20.63 10.35 3.51
CA MET A 1 -20.27 11.36 2.50
C MET A 1 -19.44 10.62 1.50
N LEU A 2 -20.02 10.38 0.32
CA LEU A 2 -19.39 9.62 -0.75
C LEU A 2 -18.29 10.51 -1.33
N ILE A 3 -17.04 10.02 -1.32
CA ILE A 3 -15.93 10.68 -2.01
C ILE A 3 -15.96 10.14 -3.44
N ALA A 4 -16.35 10.97 -4.41
CA ALA A 4 -16.27 10.65 -5.82
C ALA A 4 -14.79 10.66 -6.24
N ILE A 5 -14.24 9.48 -6.48
CA ILE A 5 -12.88 9.34 -7.01
C ILE A 5 -13.01 9.19 -8.52
N THR A 6 -12.81 10.31 -9.21
CA THR A 6 -12.99 10.37 -10.66
C THR A 6 -11.71 10.09 -11.44
N TYR A 7 -10.53 10.23 -10.82
CA TYR A 7 -9.24 9.97 -11.47
C TYR A 7 -8.14 9.59 -10.45
N VAL A 8 -7.37 8.54 -10.77
CA VAL A 8 -6.11 8.19 -10.09
C VAL A 8 -4.95 8.81 -10.84
N ARG A 9 -4.14 9.60 -10.15
CA ARG A 9 -2.80 9.98 -10.58
C ARG A 9 -1.79 9.46 -9.55
N PHE A 10 -0.54 9.28 -9.96
CA PHE A 10 0.54 9.19 -8.98
C PHE A 10 0.90 10.58 -8.49
N ALA A 11 1.22 10.67 -7.20
CA ALA A 11 1.39 11.90 -6.41
C ALA A 11 2.36 12.98 -6.95
N ILE A 12 3.06 12.76 -8.06
CA ILE A 12 4.37 13.40 -8.28
C ILE A 12 4.40 14.38 -9.46
N MET A 13 3.42 14.43 -10.36
CA MET A 13 3.52 15.37 -11.48
C MET A 13 2.28 16.26 -11.63
N GLU A 14 2.48 17.53 -11.29
CA GLU A 14 1.66 18.63 -11.77
C GLU A 14 2.03 18.96 -13.24
N GLU A 15 3.29 18.74 -13.66
CA GLU A 15 3.80 18.95 -15.04
C GLU A 15 4.82 17.87 -15.44
N VAL A 16 4.82 17.46 -16.72
CA VAL A 16 5.83 16.56 -17.33
C VAL A 16 6.97 17.44 -17.86
N PRO A 17 8.25 17.22 -17.49
CA PRO A 17 9.35 18.01 -18.01
C PRO A 17 9.49 17.91 -19.54
N ASP A 18 9.92 19.01 -20.18
CA ASP A 18 10.28 19.00 -21.61
C ASP A 18 11.54 18.13 -21.84
N GLY A 19 11.46 17.19 -22.80
CA GLY A 19 12.55 16.28 -23.18
C GLY A 19 12.23 14.79 -23.01
N GLU A 20 13.27 13.94 -23.06
CA GLU A 20 13.12 12.50 -22.74
C GLU A 20 12.89 12.32 -21.24
N TRP A 21 11.64 12.08 -20.87
CA TRP A 21 11.25 11.78 -19.49
C TRP A 21 11.05 10.28 -19.29
N PHE A 22 11.74 9.72 -18.30
CA PHE A 22 11.51 8.35 -17.86
C PHE A 22 10.71 8.32 -16.57
N CYS A 23 9.68 7.48 -16.54
CA CYS A 23 8.91 7.23 -15.32
C CYS A 23 9.84 6.73 -14.20
N PRO A 24 9.92 7.41 -13.04
CA PRO A 24 10.78 6.99 -11.93
C PRO A 24 10.51 5.55 -11.48
N PHE A 25 9.25 5.11 -11.55
CA PHE A 25 8.82 3.74 -11.21
C PHE A 25 9.21 2.68 -12.25
N CYS A 26 9.66 3.10 -13.43
CA CYS A 26 10.17 2.23 -14.48
C CYS A 26 11.70 2.18 -14.51
N CYS A 27 12.37 3.03 -13.74
CA CYS A 27 13.82 3.15 -13.75
C CYS A 27 14.48 2.28 -12.68
N CYS A 28 15.71 1.87 -12.93
CA CYS A 28 16.52 1.24 -11.92
C CYS A 28 16.84 2.22 -10.79
N ASN A 29 16.53 1.86 -9.54
CA ASN A 29 16.78 2.68 -8.36
C ASN A 29 18.28 2.91 -8.05
N ILE A 30 19.20 2.30 -8.80
CA ILE A 30 20.65 2.50 -8.62
C ILE A 30 21.21 3.46 -9.68
N CYS A 31 20.89 3.27 -10.96
CA CYS A 31 21.46 4.08 -12.05
C CYS A 31 20.48 5.11 -12.63
N GLY A 32 19.20 5.07 -12.27
CA GLY A 32 18.17 5.98 -12.77
C GLY A 32 17.74 5.72 -14.23
N GLN A 33 18.22 4.65 -14.86
CA GLN A 33 17.93 4.32 -16.26
C GLN A 33 16.89 3.20 -16.38
N ASN A 34 16.07 3.22 -17.44
CA ASN A 34 15.12 2.15 -17.78
C ASN A 34 15.77 1.03 -18.61
N LYS A 35 16.78 1.36 -19.43
CA LYS A 35 17.57 0.39 -20.20
C LYS A 35 19.04 0.50 -19.82
N LEU A 36 19.76 -0.62 -19.85
CA LEU A 36 21.22 -0.59 -19.91
C LEU A 36 21.61 -0.19 -21.34
N LEU A 37 22.47 0.81 -21.49
CA LEU A 37 22.99 1.22 -22.80
C LEU A 37 23.77 0.04 -23.41
N ASP A 38 23.48 -0.27 -24.68
CA ASP A 38 23.97 -1.42 -25.42
C ASP A 38 25.49 -1.62 -25.27
N ASN A 39 25.87 -2.79 -24.73
CA ASN A 39 27.03 -3.59 -25.14
C ASN A 39 27.20 -4.92 -24.36
N ASP A 40 26.43 -5.17 -23.28
CA ASP A 40 26.48 -6.44 -22.55
C ASP A 40 25.15 -7.21 -22.65
N VAL A 41 24.87 -7.75 -23.83
CA VAL A 41 23.73 -8.64 -24.09
C VAL A 41 24.07 -10.06 -23.61
N GLN A 42 24.11 -10.31 -22.30
CA GLN A 42 23.96 -11.67 -21.73
C GLN A 42 23.37 -11.58 -20.30
N GLN A 43 22.08 -11.94 -20.13
CA GLN A 43 21.35 -12.11 -18.85
C GLN A 43 21.31 -10.95 -17.83
N ASP A 44 22.01 -9.84 -18.04
CA ASP A 44 22.17 -8.79 -17.02
C ASP A 44 21.27 -7.55 -17.23
N GLY A 45 20.53 -7.53 -18.34
CA GLY A 45 19.49 -6.53 -18.67
C GLY A 45 18.10 -6.79 -18.07
N PHE A 46 17.89 -7.89 -17.33
CA PHE A 46 16.61 -8.14 -16.66
C PHE A 46 16.39 -7.13 -15.53
N ILE A 47 15.15 -6.66 -15.42
CA ILE A 47 14.72 -5.81 -14.31
C ILE A 47 14.17 -6.71 -13.20
N LEU A 48 14.79 -6.63 -12.03
CA LEU A 48 14.30 -7.20 -10.78
C LEU A 48 13.42 -6.18 -10.07
N SER A 49 12.33 -6.66 -9.47
CA SER A 49 11.48 -5.85 -8.60
C SER A 49 11.57 -6.39 -7.18
N CYS A 50 11.71 -5.51 -6.20
CA CYS A 50 11.64 -5.89 -4.79
C CYS A 50 10.20 -6.28 -4.44
N ASP A 51 9.98 -7.45 -3.84
CA ASP A 51 8.64 -7.95 -3.50
C ASP A 51 7.93 -7.13 -2.41
N GLN A 52 8.67 -6.28 -1.68
CA GLN A 52 8.11 -5.41 -0.64
C GLN A 52 7.89 -3.95 -1.09
N CYS A 53 8.88 -3.31 -1.72
CA CYS A 53 8.83 -1.85 -2.00
C CYS A 53 8.59 -1.48 -3.48
N PRO A 54 8.07 -2.43 -4.28
CA PRO A 54 8.13 -2.53 -5.75
C PRO A 54 9.25 -1.85 -6.56
N ARG A 55 10.35 -1.40 -5.93
CA ARG A 55 11.43 -0.70 -6.64
C ARG A 55 12.14 -1.64 -7.60
N LYS A 56 12.49 -1.10 -8.76
CA LYS A 56 13.10 -1.82 -9.88
C LYS A 56 14.61 -1.67 -9.88
N PHE A 57 15.31 -2.73 -10.27
CA PHE A 57 16.77 -2.80 -10.30
C PHE A 57 17.23 -3.59 -11.51
N HIS A 58 18.23 -3.11 -12.24
CA HIS A 58 18.94 -3.98 -13.17
C HIS A 58 19.67 -5.08 -12.37
N VAL A 59 19.66 -6.31 -12.88
CA VAL A 59 20.42 -7.43 -12.29
C VAL A 59 21.89 -7.03 -12.10
N ALA A 60 22.52 -6.44 -13.12
CA ALA A 60 23.91 -5.96 -13.03
C ALA A 60 24.12 -4.94 -11.91
N CYS A 61 23.25 -3.92 -11.82
CA CYS A 61 23.36 -2.89 -10.78
C CYS A 61 23.17 -3.48 -9.38
N ALA A 62 22.23 -4.39 -9.21
CA ALA A 62 22.00 -5.06 -7.93
C ALA A 62 23.18 -5.98 -7.55
N ARG A 63 23.77 -6.69 -8.52
CA ARG A 63 24.95 -7.53 -8.31
C ARG A 63 26.17 -6.69 -7.94
N SER A 64 26.42 -5.57 -8.62
CA SER A 64 27.56 -4.68 -8.31
C SER A 64 27.47 -4.04 -6.94
N ARG A 65 26.26 -3.88 -6.40
CA ARG A 65 26.01 -3.44 -5.02
C ARG A 65 25.96 -4.58 -4.00
N GLY A 66 26.19 -5.83 -4.41
CA GLY A 66 26.15 -6.99 -3.52
C GLY A 66 24.75 -7.40 -3.05
N LEU A 67 23.69 -6.93 -3.71
CA LEU A 67 22.29 -7.22 -3.35
C LEU A 67 21.78 -8.56 -3.88
N ILE A 68 22.55 -9.21 -4.76
CA ILE A 68 22.24 -10.54 -5.29
C ILE A 68 23.43 -11.45 -4.98
N LYS A 69 23.19 -12.44 -4.12
CA LYS A 69 24.10 -13.57 -3.94
C LYS A 69 23.74 -14.62 -4.99
N LEU A 70 24.72 -15.07 -5.76
CA LEU A 70 24.60 -15.91 -6.97
C LEU A 70 24.14 -17.36 -6.67
N GLU A 71 22.96 -17.55 -6.10
CA GLU A 71 22.32 -18.87 -6.02
C GLU A 71 20.81 -18.75 -6.24
N ARG A 72 20.39 -18.54 -7.48
CA ARG A 72 18.97 -18.64 -7.86
C ARG A 72 18.66 -20.08 -8.26
N LYS A 73 17.99 -20.82 -7.37
CA LYS A 73 17.30 -22.08 -7.72
C LYS A 73 15.83 -21.96 -7.32
N GLY A 74 14.93 -22.03 -8.30
CA GLY A 74 13.48 -22.16 -8.09
C GLY A 74 12.65 -20.95 -8.52
N THR A 75 11.39 -21.21 -8.87
CA THR A 75 10.41 -20.25 -9.43
C THR A 75 9.60 -19.50 -8.37
N CYS A 76 9.83 -19.73 -7.07
CA CYS A 76 9.00 -19.21 -5.98
C CYS A 76 9.72 -18.38 -4.89
N TYR A 77 11.00 -18.00 -5.09
CA TYR A 77 11.73 -17.24 -4.07
C TYR A 77 11.56 -15.72 -4.26
N SER A 78 11.00 -15.06 -3.25
CA SER A 78 10.94 -13.60 -3.15
C SER A 78 12.33 -12.98 -3.10
N TRP A 79 12.50 -11.80 -3.70
CA TRP A 79 13.71 -11.00 -3.65
C TRP A 79 13.46 -9.64 -3.01
N PHE A 80 14.37 -9.23 -2.12
CA PHE A 80 14.30 -7.97 -1.40
C PHE A 80 15.53 -7.12 -1.65
N CYS A 81 15.33 -5.82 -1.83
CA CYS A 81 16.44 -4.89 -2.07
C CYS A 81 17.22 -4.52 -0.80
N SER A 82 16.81 -5.02 0.37
CA SER A 82 17.45 -4.76 1.68
C SER A 82 16.86 -5.68 2.75
N ASP A 83 17.62 -5.96 3.80
CA ASP A 83 17.17 -6.72 4.98
C ASP A 83 15.93 -6.10 5.63
N LYS A 84 15.80 -4.77 5.59
CA LYS A 84 14.61 -4.07 6.10
C LYS A 84 13.35 -4.38 5.29
N CYS A 85 13.47 -4.48 3.96
CA CYS A 85 12.35 -4.89 3.12
C CYS A 85 11.94 -6.33 3.39
N GLU A 86 12.91 -7.23 3.59
CA GLU A 86 12.65 -8.62 3.96
C GLU A 86 12.00 -8.73 5.34
N TYR A 87 12.47 -7.95 6.32
CA TYR A 87 11.89 -7.90 7.66
C TYR A 87 10.43 -7.43 7.65
N VAL A 88 10.15 -6.31 6.96
CA VAL A 88 8.79 -5.79 6.80
C VAL A 88 7.89 -6.82 6.12
N PHE A 89 8.37 -7.44 5.03
CA PHE A 89 7.61 -8.47 4.32
C PHE A 89 7.26 -9.64 5.23
N SER A 90 8.27 -10.19 5.90
CA SER A 90 8.12 -11.34 6.80
C SER A 90 7.16 -11.02 7.96
N GLY A 91 7.24 -9.81 8.52
CA GLY A 91 6.35 -9.36 9.56
C GLY A 91 4.91 -9.17 9.09
N LEU A 92 4.69 -8.63 7.88
CA LEU A 92 3.36 -8.56 7.28
C LEU A 92 2.80 -9.96 7.01
N GLN A 93 3.59 -10.89 6.47
CA GLN A 93 3.18 -12.29 6.29
C GLN A 93 2.80 -12.94 7.63
N HIS A 94 3.53 -12.62 8.70
CA HIS A 94 3.21 -13.13 10.03
C HIS A 94 1.90 -12.56 10.60
N LEU A 95 1.47 -11.36 10.18
CA LEU A 95 0.20 -10.75 10.61
C LEU A 95 -1.00 -11.23 9.79
N LEU A 96 -0.78 -11.74 8.57
CA LEU A 96 -1.86 -12.14 7.66
C LEU A 96 -2.81 -13.16 8.29
N GLY A 97 -4.11 -12.88 8.18
CA GLY A 97 -5.18 -13.74 8.64
C GLY A 97 -5.33 -13.83 10.17
N LYS A 98 -4.44 -13.24 10.96
CA LYS A 98 -4.52 -13.27 12.42
C LYS A 98 -5.51 -12.25 12.93
N SER A 99 -6.44 -12.72 13.78
CA SER A 99 -7.34 -11.85 14.55
C SER A 99 -6.61 -11.31 15.78
N VAL A 100 -6.35 -10.01 15.79
CA VAL A 100 -5.75 -9.30 16.93
C VAL A 100 -6.86 -8.63 17.74
N PRO A 101 -7.10 -9.01 19.01
CA PRO A 101 -8.04 -8.30 19.87
C PRO A 101 -7.57 -6.87 20.11
N VAL A 102 -8.47 -5.89 19.97
CA VAL A 102 -8.14 -4.47 20.13
C VAL A 102 -9.19 -3.74 20.94
N GLY A 103 -8.78 -2.68 21.66
CA GLY A 103 -9.69 -1.81 22.40
C GLY A 103 -10.55 -2.54 23.43
N THR A 104 -11.77 -2.04 23.62
CA THR A 104 -12.83 -2.67 24.41
C THR A 104 -13.95 -3.13 23.46
N ASP A 105 -14.88 -3.96 23.92
CA ASP A 105 -16.10 -4.36 23.19
C ASP A 105 -15.94 -5.47 22.14
N ASN A 106 -15.06 -6.47 22.40
CA ASN A 106 -14.88 -7.64 21.52
C ASN A 106 -14.56 -7.24 20.07
N LEU A 107 -13.70 -6.23 19.91
CA LEU A 107 -13.20 -5.82 18.60
C LEU A 107 -12.01 -6.67 18.20
N THR A 108 -12.00 -7.10 16.94
CA THR A 108 -10.89 -7.82 16.33
C THR A 108 -10.40 -7.10 15.09
N TRP A 109 -9.08 -6.90 15.04
CA TRP A 109 -8.37 -6.33 13.91
C TRP A 109 -7.69 -7.45 13.12
N THR A 110 -7.90 -7.48 11.80
CA THR A 110 -7.35 -8.54 10.94
C THR A 110 -6.73 -7.94 9.69
N LEU A 111 -5.51 -8.36 9.34
CA LEU A 111 -4.88 -8.02 8.06
C LEU A 111 -5.10 -9.12 7.05
N LEU A 112 -5.72 -8.80 5.92
CA LEU A 112 -5.94 -9.71 4.81
C LEU A 112 -5.20 -9.25 3.56
N LYS A 113 -4.96 -10.18 2.65
CA LYS A 113 -4.47 -9.91 1.30
C LYS A 113 -5.11 -10.93 0.37
N ARG A 114 -5.37 -10.56 -0.88
CA ARG A 114 -5.72 -11.57 -1.88
C ARG A 114 -4.52 -12.49 -2.07
N VAL A 115 -4.78 -13.77 -1.97
CA VAL A 115 -3.79 -14.81 -2.12
C VAL A 115 -3.99 -15.49 -3.47
N GLU A 116 -2.89 -15.77 -4.17
CA GLU A 116 -2.95 -16.53 -5.42
C GLU A 116 -3.16 -18.03 -5.13
N PRO A 117 -3.86 -18.77 -6.00
CA PRO A 117 -4.22 -20.17 -5.75
C PRO A 117 -3.04 -21.09 -5.44
N ASP A 118 -1.86 -20.74 -5.95
CA ASP A 118 -0.69 -21.62 -5.96
C ASP A 118 0.09 -21.65 -4.63
N CYS A 119 -0.25 -20.78 -3.67
CA CYS A 119 0.53 -20.61 -2.44
C CYS A 119 -0.18 -21.01 -1.13
N PHE A 120 -1.49 -21.29 -1.12
CA PHE A 120 -2.25 -21.56 0.11
C PHE A 120 -3.35 -22.61 -0.07
N ASP A 121 -3.81 -23.15 1.06
CA ASP A 121 -4.95 -24.06 1.14
C ASP A 121 -6.25 -23.41 0.58
N LEU A 122 -7.00 -24.16 -0.22
CA LEU A 122 -8.27 -23.77 -0.84
C LEU A 122 -9.30 -23.26 0.17
N GLU A 123 -9.33 -23.82 1.38
CA GLU A 123 -10.28 -23.39 2.41
C GLU A 123 -9.94 -21.97 2.92
N VAL A 124 -8.67 -21.71 3.21
CA VAL A 124 -8.16 -20.39 3.62
C VAL A 124 -8.35 -19.36 2.50
N LEU A 125 -8.12 -19.76 1.25
CA LEU A 125 -8.40 -18.93 0.07
C LEU A 125 -9.87 -18.53 -0.02
N SER A 126 -10.79 -19.47 0.21
CA SER A 126 -12.23 -19.22 0.14
C SER A 126 -12.71 -18.26 1.24
N ALA A 127 -12.22 -18.42 2.47
CA ALA A 127 -12.57 -17.59 3.62
C ALA A 127 -12.02 -16.16 3.51
N ASN A 128 -10.80 -16.00 2.99
CA ASN A 128 -10.24 -14.67 2.72
C ASN A 128 -11.02 -13.95 1.62
N ASN A 129 -11.36 -14.64 0.53
CA ASN A 129 -12.12 -14.05 -0.57
C ASN A 129 -13.52 -13.61 -0.16
N SER A 130 -14.22 -14.35 0.72
CA SER A 130 -15.53 -13.93 1.23
C SER A 130 -15.42 -12.66 2.09
N LYS A 131 -14.43 -12.59 2.99
CA LYS A 131 -14.16 -11.37 3.78
C LYS A 131 -13.76 -10.17 2.93
N LEU A 132 -12.97 -10.37 1.87
CA LEU A 132 -12.60 -9.30 0.94
C LEU A 132 -13.81 -8.79 0.13
N LYS A 133 -14.76 -9.66 -0.23
CA LYS A 133 -16.03 -9.23 -0.85
C LYS A 133 -16.88 -8.39 0.11
N LEU A 134 -17.00 -8.80 1.37
CA LEU A 134 -17.66 -7.98 2.40
C LEU A 134 -16.97 -6.63 2.59
N ALA A 135 -15.63 -6.59 2.51
CA ALA A 135 -14.87 -5.36 2.57
C ALA A 135 -15.18 -4.41 1.40
N LEU A 136 -15.35 -4.96 0.19
CA LEU A 136 -15.77 -4.20 -0.99
C LEU A 136 -17.16 -3.60 -0.81
N GLU A 137 -18.12 -4.35 -0.26
CA GLU A 137 -19.47 -3.85 0.03
C GLU A 137 -19.44 -2.66 0.99
N VAL A 138 -18.66 -2.75 2.08
CA VAL A 138 -18.50 -1.64 3.04
C VAL A 138 -17.85 -0.42 2.38
N MET A 139 -16.89 -0.63 1.48
CA MET A 139 -16.28 0.47 0.73
C MET A 139 -17.29 1.13 -0.21
N HIS A 140 -18.12 0.38 -0.94
CA HIS A 140 -19.15 0.93 -1.82
C HIS A 140 -20.31 1.62 -1.08
N GLU A 141 -20.51 1.30 0.21
CA GLU A 141 -21.41 2.09 1.08
C GLU A 141 -20.83 3.48 1.40
N CYS A 142 -19.50 3.63 1.37
CA CYS A 142 -18.78 4.82 1.82
C CYS A 142 -18.21 5.67 0.68
N PHE A 143 -17.94 5.06 -0.48
CA PHE A 143 -17.31 5.67 -1.65
C PHE A 143 -18.18 5.41 -2.88
N GLU A 144 -18.29 6.41 -3.76
CA GLU A 144 -18.83 6.16 -5.09
C GLU A 144 -17.84 5.29 -5.88
N PRO A 145 -18.31 4.27 -6.63
CA PRO A 145 -17.45 3.43 -7.45
C PRO A 145 -16.50 4.28 -8.30
N ALA A 146 -15.22 4.12 -8.02
CA ALA A 146 -14.15 4.89 -8.62
C ALA A 146 -13.76 4.20 -9.93
N LYS A 147 -14.46 4.48 -11.03
CA LYS A 147 -14.16 3.81 -12.29
C LYS A 147 -12.92 4.39 -12.94
N ASP A 148 -11.96 3.54 -13.29
CA ASP A 148 -10.83 3.94 -14.13
C ASP A 148 -11.34 4.40 -15.51
N ALA A 149 -10.91 5.59 -15.93
CA ALA A 149 -11.41 6.21 -17.15
C ALA A 149 -11.07 5.42 -18.43
N PHE A 150 -10.03 4.58 -18.41
CA PHE A 150 -9.58 3.83 -19.57
C PHE A 150 -10.16 2.42 -19.63
N THR A 151 -10.21 1.73 -18.51
CA THR A 151 -10.63 0.32 -18.42
C THR A 151 -12.07 0.15 -17.96
N GLY A 152 -12.67 1.19 -17.37
CA GLY A 152 -14.00 1.14 -16.76
C GLY A 152 -14.08 0.28 -15.49
N LYS A 153 -12.94 -0.26 -15.03
CA LYS A 153 -12.86 -1.11 -13.85
C LYS A 153 -13.00 -0.30 -12.57
N ASP A 154 -13.52 -0.94 -11.54
CA ASP A 154 -13.63 -0.35 -10.22
C ASP A 154 -12.26 -0.35 -9.52
N LEU A 155 -11.71 0.84 -9.30
CA LEU A 155 -10.42 1.02 -8.65
C LEU A 155 -10.43 0.52 -7.20
N VAL A 156 -11.56 0.58 -6.51
CA VAL A 156 -11.69 0.07 -5.14
C VAL A 156 -11.58 -1.45 -5.15
N GLU A 157 -12.26 -2.09 -6.11
CA GLU A 157 -12.15 -3.54 -6.32
C GLU A 157 -10.71 -3.94 -6.65
N ASP A 158 -10.07 -3.24 -7.59
CA ASP A 158 -8.69 -3.52 -7.98
C ASP A 158 -7.70 -3.35 -6.81
N VAL A 159 -7.93 -2.41 -5.90
CA VAL A 159 -7.12 -2.21 -4.69
C VAL A 159 -7.35 -3.34 -3.67
N ILE A 160 -8.61 -3.67 -3.37
CA ILE A 160 -8.95 -4.72 -2.39
C ILE A 160 -8.41 -6.08 -2.85
N PHE A 161 -8.54 -6.39 -4.13
CA PHE A 161 -8.10 -7.66 -4.71
C PHE A 161 -6.67 -7.61 -5.26
N SER A 162 -5.93 -6.51 -5.03
CA SER A 162 -4.55 -6.34 -5.47
C SER A 162 -4.32 -6.70 -6.95
N SER A 163 -5.19 -6.23 -7.84
CA SER A 163 -5.13 -6.53 -9.26
C SER A 163 -3.81 -6.02 -9.89
N GLY A 164 -3.08 -6.92 -10.54
CA GLY A 164 -1.85 -6.59 -11.25
C GLY A 164 -2.12 -6.05 -12.66
N SER A 165 -1.21 -5.19 -13.14
CA SER A 165 -1.19 -4.69 -14.52
C SER A 165 0.23 -4.41 -14.98
N ASN A 166 0.48 -4.58 -16.28
CA ASN A 166 1.74 -4.16 -16.91
C ASN A 166 1.89 -2.64 -16.95
N LEU A 167 0.78 -1.91 -16.85
CA LEU A 167 0.81 -0.46 -16.70
C LEU A 167 0.92 -0.12 -15.23
N ASN A 168 2.04 0.48 -14.81
CA ASN A 168 2.27 0.86 -13.40
C ASN A 168 1.08 1.64 -12.82
N ARG A 169 0.44 2.54 -13.60
CA ARG A 169 -0.72 3.35 -13.18
C ARG A 169 -1.98 2.54 -12.82
N LEU A 170 -2.04 1.29 -13.27
CA LEU A 170 -3.12 0.35 -12.99
C LEU A 170 -2.61 -0.88 -12.21
N ASN A 171 -1.41 -0.79 -11.63
CA ASN A 171 -0.81 -1.89 -10.89
C ASN A 171 -1.06 -1.70 -9.39
N PHE A 172 -2.04 -2.45 -8.88
CA PHE A 172 -2.47 -2.44 -7.48
C PHE A 172 -1.88 -3.61 -6.68
N LEU A 173 -0.81 -4.23 -7.17
CA LEU A 173 -0.09 -5.23 -6.39
C LEU A 173 0.46 -4.64 -5.08
N GLY A 174 0.44 -5.47 -4.03
CA GLY A 174 1.01 -5.15 -2.72
C GLY A 174 0.04 -4.50 -1.73
N PHE A 175 -1.22 -4.30 -2.10
CA PHE A 175 -2.24 -3.87 -1.13
C PHE A 175 -2.62 -5.00 -0.17
N TYR A 176 -2.92 -4.58 1.05
CA TYR A 176 -3.53 -5.37 2.10
C TYR A 176 -4.84 -4.69 2.49
N THR A 177 -5.79 -5.48 2.95
CA THR A 177 -7.08 -5.02 3.45
C THR A 177 -7.16 -5.29 4.93
N VAL A 178 -7.27 -4.23 5.72
CA VAL A 178 -7.43 -4.26 7.17
C VAL A 178 -8.91 -4.27 7.49
N LEU A 179 -9.33 -5.19 8.34
CA LEU A 179 -10.70 -5.32 8.82
C LEU A 179 -10.77 -5.05 10.33
N LEU A 180 -11.78 -4.31 10.75
CA LEU A 180 -12.20 -4.22 12.15
C LEU A 180 -13.59 -4.82 12.29
N GLU A 181 -13.69 -5.91 13.04
CA GLU A 181 -14.94 -6.62 13.30
C GLU A 181 -15.34 -6.41 14.77
N ARG A 182 -16.64 -6.28 15.04
CA ARG A 182 -17.23 -6.20 16.39
C ARG A 182 -18.20 -7.35 16.56
N ASN A 183 -17.98 -8.23 17.53
CA ASN A 183 -18.80 -9.45 17.69
C ASN A 183 -18.96 -10.23 16.37
N ASN A 184 -17.87 -10.37 15.60
CA ASN A 184 -17.81 -10.98 14.27
C ASN A 184 -18.60 -10.26 13.16
N GLU A 185 -19.12 -9.05 13.39
CA GLU A 185 -19.67 -8.21 12.33
C GLU A 185 -18.62 -7.21 11.84
N LEU A 186 -18.37 -7.17 10.53
CA LEU A 186 -17.47 -6.19 9.92
C LEU A 186 -17.98 -4.77 10.13
N THR A 187 -17.14 -3.88 10.65
CA THR A 187 -17.49 -2.48 10.98
C THR A 187 -16.73 -1.45 10.17
N THR A 188 -15.40 -1.59 10.09
CA THR A 188 -14.49 -0.65 9.43
C THR A 188 -13.48 -1.41 8.60
N VAL A 189 -13.14 -0.86 7.44
CA VAL A 189 -12.19 -1.40 6.48
C VAL A 189 -11.17 -0.31 6.15
N ALA A 190 -9.90 -0.69 5.98
CA ALA A 190 -8.91 0.17 5.35
C ALA A 190 -8.07 -0.62 4.35
N ASN A 191 -7.58 0.04 3.31
CA ASN A 191 -6.57 -0.53 2.42
C ASN A 191 -5.21 0.08 2.73
N VAL A 192 -4.17 -0.74 2.81
CA VAL A 192 -2.81 -0.29 3.11
C VAL A 192 -1.81 -0.96 2.16
N ARG A 193 -0.84 -0.20 1.67
CA ARG A 193 0.34 -0.73 0.96
C ARG A 193 1.60 -0.18 1.60
N VAL A 194 2.57 -1.07 1.85
CA VAL A 194 3.78 -0.75 2.62
C VAL A 194 4.99 -0.79 1.70
N PHE A 195 5.76 0.29 1.64
CA PHE A 195 6.94 0.40 0.78
C PHE A 195 8.24 0.30 1.59
N GLY A 196 8.50 -0.89 2.13
CA GLY A 196 9.64 -1.13 3.02
C GLY A 196 9.51 -0.38 4.34
N ASP A 197 10.62 0.09 4.90
CA ASP A 197 10.67 0.82 6.18
C ASP A 197 10.31 2.31 6.05
N LYS A 198 10.16 2.85 4.84
CA LYS A 198 10.08 4.30 4.63
C LYS A 198 8.68 4.88 4.71
N VAL A 199 7.73 4.26 4.03
CA VAL A 199 6.38 4.81 3.91
C VAL A 199 5.38 3.69 3.68
N ALA A 200 4.22 3.80 4.31
CA ALA A 200 3.03 3.06 3.94
C ALA A 200 1.92 4.03 3.57
N GLU A 201 1.14 3.68 2.56
CA GLU A 201 -0.02 4.46 2.15
C GLU A 201 -1.33 3.81 2.62
N VAL A 202 -2.31 4.64 2.92
CA VAL A 202 -3.67 4.24 3.29
C VAL A 202 -4.68 4.99 2.41
N PRO A 203 -4.90 4.56 1.16
CA PRO A 203 -5.75 5.29 0.21
C PRO A 203 -7.23 5.32 0.59
N PHE A 204 -7.71 4.29 1.31
CA PHE A 204 -9.12 4.14 1.63
C PHE A 204 -9.31 3.74 3.09
N VAL A 205 -10.29 4.38 3.74
CA VAL A 205 -10.81 3.99 5.06
C VAL A 205 -12.32 4.19 5.06
N ALA A 206 -13.07 3.13 5.34
CA ALA A 206 -14.54 3.11 5.37
C ALA A 206 -15.05 2.57 6.69
N THR A 207 -16.03 3.24 7.30
CA THR A 207 -16.80 2.71 8.44
C THR A 207 -18.28 2.66 8.03
N LYS A 208 -18.92 1.49 8.18
CA LYS A 208 -20.36 1.31 7.93
C LYS A 208 -21.16 2.37 8.68
N PHE A 209 -22.24 2.86 8.07
CA PHE A 209 -23.02 3.99 8.57
C PHE A 209 -23.44 3.82 10.04
N GLN A 210 -23.93 2.64 10.40
CA GLN A 210 -24.41 2.33 11.76
C GLN A 210 -23.32 2.37 12.85
N TYR A 211 -22.04 2.32 12.47
CA TYR A 211 -20.91 2.37 13.41
C TYR A 211 -20.11 3.69 13.36
N ARG A 212 -20.56 4.67 12.57
CA ARG A 212 -19.88 5.98 12.49
C ARG A 212 -20.02 6.72 13.82
N ARG A 213 -19.00 7.52 14.13
CA ARG A 213 -18.88 8.31 15.39
C ARG A 213 -18.78 7.47 16.67
N LEU A 214 -18.62 6.15 16.56
CA LEU A 214 -18.38 5.24 17.70
C LEU A 214 -16.89 4.94 17.93
N GLY A 215 -15.97 5.71 17.32
CA GLY A 215 -14.53 5.51 17.48
C GLY A 215 -13.90 4.39 16.66
N MET A 216 -14.66 3.63 15.86
CA MET A 216 -14.16 2.46 15.11
C MET A 216 -12.97 2.78 14.20
N CYS A 217 -13.04 3.85 13.41
CA CYS A 217 -11.93 4.29 12.55
C CYS A 217 -10.65 4.59 13.37
N ARG A 218 -10.80 5.18 14.56
CA ARG A 218 -9.67 5.45 15.45
C ARG A 218 -9.04 4.16 15.97
N VAL A 219 -9.85 3.18 16.38
CA VAL A 219 -9.34 1.87 16.82
C VAL A 219 -8.56 1.18 15.71
N LEU A 220 -9.13 1.13 14.50
CA LEU A 220 -8.47 0.51 13.35
C LEU A 220 -7.14 1.20 13.00
N MET A 221 -7.12 2.53 12.92
CA MET A 221 -5.92 3.28 12.55
C MET A 221 -4.84 3.23 13.63
N ASN A 222 -5.21 3.30 14.92
CA ASN A 222 -4.25 3.20 16.01
C ASN A 222 -3.53 1.84 16.00
N GLU A 223 -4.27 0.75 15.78
CA GLU A 223 -3.67 -0.58 15.67
C GLU A 223 -2.81 -0.71 14.42
N LEU A 224 -3.27 -0.20 13.27
CA LEU A 224 -2.48 -0.18 12.04
C LEU A 224 -1.15 0.58 12.24
N GLU A 225 -1.19 1.77 12.84
CA GLU A 225 -0.02 2.57 13.17
C GLU A 225 0.95 1.81 14.08
N ARG A 226 0.43 1.13 15.12
CA ARG A 226 1.22 0.32 16.06
C ARG A 226 1.93 -0.83 15.35
N GLN A 227 1.21 -1.57 14.52
CA GLN A 227 1.76 -2.71 13.77
C GLN A 227 2.84 -2.25 12.80
N LEU A 228 2.59 -1.18 12.03
CA LEU A 228 3.56 -0.64 11.08
C LEU A 228 4.81 -0.07 11.77
N LEU A 229 4.64 0.61 12.91
CA LEU A 229 5.75 1.10 13.72
C LEU A 229 6.63 -0.06 14.24
N ASN A 230 6.02 -1.17 14.66
CA ASN A 230 6.76 -2.37 15.09
C ASN A 230 7.56 -3.00 13.95
N LEU A 231 7.05 -2.90 12.71
CA LEU A 231 7.77 -3.32 11.49
C LEU A 231 8.84 -2.31 11.05
N GLY A 232 8.99 -1.18 11.76
CA GLY A 232 9.98 -0.15 11.46
C GLY A 232 9.58 0.82 10.36
N VAL A 233 8.29 0.89 10.00
CA VAL A 233 7.79 1.86 9.03
C VAL A 233 7.83 3.27 9.62
N GLU A 234 8.45 4.20 8.90
CA GLU A 234 8.70 5.57 9.39
C GLU A 234 7.49 6.49 9.24
N LYS A 235 6.69 6.34 8.19
CA LYS A 235 5.61 7.28 7.86
C LYS A 235 4.36 6.61 7.30
N LEU A 236 3.23 7.24 7.55
CA LEU A 236 1.96 7.02 6.86
C LEU A 236 1.66 8.17 5.91
N VAL A 237 1.10 7.85 4.74
CA VAL A 237 0.53 8.82 3.81
C VAL A 237 -0.90 8.44 3.42
N LEU A 238 -1.76 9.42 3.19
CA LEU A 238 -3.10 9.19 2.67
C LEU A 238 -3.61 10.39 1.86
N PRO A 239 -4.48 10.15 0.86
CA PRO A 239 -5.26 11.19 0.21
C PRO A 239 -6.49 11.53 1.06
N ALA A 240 -6.59 12.76 1.54
CA ALA A 240 -7.74 13.26 2.29
C ALA A 240 -8.66 14.10 1.40
N ALA A 241 -9.94 13.75 1.31
CA ALA A 241 -10.92 14.65 0.71
C ALA A 241 -11.05 15.93 1.54
N PHE A 242 -11.31 17.08 0.90
CA PHE A 242 -11.42 18.37 1.59
C PHE A 242 -12.37 18.33 2.79
N SER A 243 -13.45 17.60 2.68
CA SER A 243 -14.49 17.47 3.69
C SER A 243 -14.11 16.58 4.88
N THR A 244 -13.02 15.80 4.80
CA THR A 244 -12.47 15.00 5.90
C THR A 244 -11.06 15.42 6.31
N LEU A 245 -10.48 16.44 5.64
CA LEU A 245 -9.12 16.91 5.87
C LEU A 245 -8.86 17.31 7.32
N GLU A 246 -9.78 18.09 7.92
CA GLU A 246 -9.65 18.52 9.31
C GLU A 246 -9.67 17.34 10.29
N THR A 247 -10.47 16.31 10.00
CA THR A 247 -10.51 15.08 10.79
C THR A 247 -9.15 14.39 10.79
N TRP A 248 -8.50 14.26 9.63
CA TRP A 248 -7.18 13.65 9.53
C TRP A 248 -6.11 14.47 10.25
N ILE A 249 -6.13 15.79 10.11
CA ILE A 249 -5.15 16.67 10.75
C ILE A 249 -5.35 16.71 12.26
N LYS A 250 -6.49 17.20 12.73
CA LYS A 250 -6.74 17.44 14.16
C LYS A 250 -7.05 16.14 14.91
N GLY A 251 -7.75 15.21 14.26
CA GLY A 251 -8.20 13.97 14.88
C GLY A 251 -7.16 12.85 14.86
N PHE A 252 -6.36 12.75 13.79
CA PHE A 252 -5.38 11.67 13.64
C PHE A 252 -3.93 12.14 13.66
N GLY A 253 -3.67 13.46 13.69
CA GLY A 253 -2.32 14.00 13.78
C GLY A 253 -1.55 13.97 12.47
N PHE A 254 -2.26 13.96 11.33
CA PHE A 254 -1.64 14.13 10.02
C PHE A 254 -1.30 15.61 9.75
N SER A 255 -0.45 15.83 8.75
CA SER A 255 -0.11 17.15 8.22
C SER A 255 -0.17 17.13 6.70
N VAL A 256 -0.50 18.25 6.07
CA VAL A 256 -0.50 18.35 4.61
C VAL A 256 0.93 18.21 4.09
N MET A 257 1.13 17.39 3.06
CA MET A 257 2.43 17.23 2.42
C MET A 257 2.80 18.47 1.61
N THR A 258 3.99 19.01 1.87
CA THR A 258 4.59 20.07 1.05
C THR A 258 5.07 19.50 -0.30
N TYR A 259 5.46 20.38 -1.22
CA TYR A 259 6.10 19.96 -2.47
C TYR A 259 7.36 19.10 -2.22
N SER A 260 8.19 19.51 -1.25
CA SER A 260 9.40 18.76 -0.87
C SER A 260 9.08 17.37 -0.33
N ASP A 261 8.00 17.23 0.46
CA ASP A 261 7.55 15.93 0.95
C ASP A 261 7.11 15.02 -0.20
N LYS A 262 6.30 15.54 -1.13
CA LYS A 262 5.86 14.77 -2.32
C LYS A 262 7.06 14.32 -3.15
N LYS A 263 8.04 15.21 -3.36
CA LYS A 263 9.28 14.91 -4.06
C LYS A 263 10.12 13.84 -3.35
N ALA A 264 10.18 13.85 -2.01
CA ALA A 264 10.89 12.83 -1.24
C ALA A 264 10.29 11.42 -1.38
N HIS A 265 9.04 11.32 -1.83
CA HIS A 265 8.34 10.07 -2.07
C HIS A 265 8.13 9.78 -3.57
N SER A 266 8.91 10.43 -4.44
CA SER A 266 8.79 10.28 -5.90
C SER A 266 9.05 8.87 -6.43
N ASP A 267 9.72 8.05 -5.62
CA ASP A 267 10.11 6.69 -6.00
C ASP A 267 9.02 5.66 -5.65
N TYR A 268 7.94 6.08 -4.98
CA TYR A 268 6.83 5.23 -4.60
C TYR A 268 5.55 5.58 -5.38
N PRO A 269 4.85 4.59 -5.96
CA PRO A 269 3.63 4.80 -6.74
C PRO A 269 2.42 5.10 -5.85
N ILE A 270 2.50 6.12 -4.98
CA ILE A 270 1.45 6.47 -4.02
C ILE A 270 0.18 6.91 -4.76
N LEU A 271 -0.96 6.34 -4.39
CA LEU A 271 -2.25 6.67 -4.98
C LEU A 271 -2.68 8.08 -4.59
N PHE A 272 -3.01 8.88 -5.59
CA PHE A 272 -3.58 10.20 -5.44
C PHE A 272 -4.87 10.31 -6.24
N PHE A 273 -5.87 10.94 -5.64
CA PHE A 273 -7.19 11.11 -6.25
C PHE A 273 -7.47 12.59 -6.46
N GLN A 274 -8.03 12.95 -7.62
CA GLN A 274 -8.46 14.32 -7.87
C GLN A 274 -9.44 14.80 -6.79
N GLY A 275 -9.29 16.05 -6.33
CA GLY A 275 -10.11 16.62 -5.27
C GLY A 275 -9.70 16.19 -3.85
N THR A 276 -8.55 15.53 -3.69
CA THR A 276 -7.96 15.21 -2.39
C THR A 276 -6.65 15.98 -2.14
N VAL A 277 -6.24 16.03 -0.88
CA VAL A 277 -4.98 16.60 -0.42
C VAL A 277 -4.15 15.49 0.20
N LEU A 278 -2.93 15.27 -0.28
CA LEU A 278 -2.02 14.31 0.32
C LEU A 278 -1.57 14.78 1.70
N CYS A 279 -1.75 13.91 2.67
CA CYS A 279 -1.37 14.12 4.05
C CYS A 279 -0.34 13.06 4.45
N GLN A 280 0.57 13.44 5.35
CA GLN A 280 1.55 12.54 5.95
C GLN A 280 1.53 12.61 7.47
N LYS A 281 1.92 11.52 8.11
CA LYS A 281 2.15 11.40 9.54
C LYS A 281 3.40 10.59 9.79
N PHE A 282 4.31 11.10 10.62
CA PHE A 282 5.47 10.34 11.09
C PHE A 282 5.03 9.39 12.19
N LEU A 283 5.35 8.12 12.05
CA LEU A 283 5.18 7.14 13.11
C LEU A 283 6.31 7.31 14.11
N LYS A 284 5.96 7.57 15.37
CA LYS A 284 6.90 7.72 16.46
C LYS A 284 6.56 6.69 17.52
N ARG A 285 7.58 6.09 18.13
CA ARG A 285 7.38 5.45 19.43
C ARG A 285 6.93 6.54 20.40
N SER A 286 5.78 6.35 21.02
CA SER A 286 5.47 7.13 22.21
C SER A 286 6.54 6.76 23.23
N LEU A 287 7.41 7.72 23.55
CA LEU A 287 8.05 7.72 24.85
C LEU A 287 6.89 7.94 25.81
N LEU A 288 6.59 6.98 26.70
CA LEU A 288 5.39 6.79 27.56
C LEU A 288 4.59 5.56 27.08
N GLN A 289 4.43 4.45 27.82
CA GLN A 289 4.57 4.16 29.26
C GLN A 289 5.26 2.81 29.49
N ASP A 290 6.14 2.79 30.50
CA ASP A 290 6.55 1.59 31.25
C ASP A 290 5.36 0.97 32.01
#